data_AF-A0A8J1XU61-F1
#
_entry.id   AF-A0A8J1XU61-F1
#
_cell.length_a   1.000
_cell.length_b   1.000
_cell.length_c   1.000
_cell.angle_alpha   90.00
_cell.angle_beta   90.00
_cell.angle_gamma   90.00
#
_symmetry.space_group_name_H-M   'P 1'
#
loop_
_entity.id
_entity.type
_entity.pdbx_description
1 polymer ?
#
loop_
_entity_poly.entity_id
_entity_poly.type
_entity_poly.pdbx_seq_one_letter_code
_entity_poly.pdbx_strand_id
1 'polypeptide(L)'
;MLKRRQLVIMTGVCLMMVIPLFLLSIYLQLSLEIDNPDNIDIPDNIDIPDNILTLEDDIYNSEHIQKHTYVNMQEHYTHRTKLSGLHMANMKKIQSQISTGFLHTFSTELGSIVKRSDPEDAVRSYFMSPAILENDDGTHILVSRSRNVPQDGIQNKAPTNVLVTRLYSSGFKPLNMGSILGLITSESERNGPRDSRMFRIREHPYIVFDMQNWRDESFHMYMLSYTTGELIKFRMYSENKTMIPMKKTEKNWCPLVSNDTLYFVYDFDPLIILECSPDLGRCLIAQKGNETLNTQTAPSSLRGGTPFELYKWPYYVSLAHSTTYCYKKRLYGIHIVIISVHPQFRIVYVSTNIQFHPHINRKRPVFPTTISSFIFPTTLLLRQEDIADMGGHLNDIDAMLFRIRGFKSLLEQVIEIDKSVTTKKQPKEGIIQEFIQLVQRKECNNALLNLDKRNICKGCYF
;
A
#
# COMPACT_ATOMS: atom_id res chain seq x y z
N MET A 1 27.09 56.22 53.10
CA MET A 1 26.67 57.25 52.12
C MET A 1 25.81 56.55 51.05
N LEU A 2 24.48 56.45 51.22
CA LEU A 2 23.42 57.40 50.82
C LEU A 2 23.10 57.42 49.31
N LYS A 3 22.00 56.73 48.96
CA LYS A 3 20.92 57.00 47.96
C LYS A 3 20.36 55.63 47.52
N ARG A 4 19.17 55.12 47.90
CA ARG A 4 17.79 55.65 48.04
C ARG A 4 17.25 56.33 46.77
N ARG A 5 16.36 55.63 46.07
CA ARG A 5 15.11 56.04 45.36
C ARG A 5 14.71 54.86 44.44
N GLN A 6 13.47 54.45 44.22
CA GLN A 6 12.15 54.81 44.76
C GLN A 6 11.17 53.70 44.31
N LEU A 7 10.19 53.44 45.15
CA LEU A 7 9.01 52.60 44.95
C LEU A 7 8.02 53.29 43.98
N VAL A 8 7.45 52.57 43.00
CA VAL A 8 6.12 52.86 42.44
C VAL A 8 5.36 51.55 42.26
N ILE A 9 4.19 51.53 42.87
CA ILE A 9 3.15 50.50 42.88
C ILE A 9 2.37 50.58 41.56
N MET A 10 2.11 49.44 40.91
CA MET A 10 0.82 49.23 40.23
C MET A 10 0.35 47.78 40.41
N THR A 11 -0.61 47.67 41.32
CA THR A 11 -1.64 46.65 41.42
C THR A 11 -2.35 46.41 40.09
N GLY A 12 -2.49 45.15 39.70
CA GLY A 12 -3.42 44.75 38.66
C GLY A 12 -3.20 43.31 38.19
N VAL A 13 -4.28 42.53 38.14
CA VAL A 13 -4.39 41.17 37.58
C VAL A 13 -4.09 40.02 38.55
N CYS A 14 -4.88 39.95 39.64
CA CYS A 14 -5.23 38.70 40.32
C CYS A 14 -6.76 38.53 40.25
N LEU A 15 -7.32 38.23 39.06
CA LEU A 15 -8.73 37.81 38.94
C LEU A 15 -9.05 37.15 37.57
N MET A 16 -8.26 36.17 37.11
CA MET A 16 -8.59 35.44 35.85
C MET A 16 -8.29 33.93 35.90
N MET A 17 -7.96 33.34 37.06
CA MET A 17 -7.62 31.91 37.15
C MET A 17 -8.47 31.07 38.12
N VAL A 18 -9.54 31.62 38.69
CA VAL A 18 -10.36 30.89 39.69
C VAL A 18 -11.64 30.26 39.09
N ILE A 19 -12.05 30.67 37.89
CA ILE A 19 -13.30 30.19 37.26
C ILE A 19 -13.17 28.80 36.57
N PRO A 20 -12.03 28.37 35.99
CA PRO A 20 -11.96 27.06 35.33
C PRO A 20 -11.90 25.87 36.31
N LEU A 21 -11.46 26.08 37.56
CA LEU A 21 -11.29 25.01 38.55
C LEU A 21 -12.58 24.66 39.29
N PHE A 22 -13.54 25.59 39.38
CA PHE A 22 -14.83 25.34 40.05
C PHE A 22 -15.83 24.59 39.15
N LEU A 23 -15.74 24.76 37.83
CA LEU A 23 -16.58 24.01 36.88
C LEU A 23 -16.12 22.55 36.71
N LEU A 24 -14.82 22.29 36.88
CA LEU A 24 -14.28 20.93 36.82
C LEU A 24 -14.68 20.09 38.06
N SER A 25 -14.83 20.70 39.24
CA SER A 25 -15.29 19.98 40.44
C SER A 25 -16.79 19.66 40.40
N ILE A 26 -17.61 20.53 39.80
CA ILE A 26 -19.06 20.28 39.62
C ILE A 26 -19.29 19.15 38.61
N TYR A 27 -18.49 19.09 37.53
CA TYR A 27 -18.59 18.01 36.53
C TYR A 27 -18.15 16.64 37.09
N LEU A 28 -17.14 16.63 37.98
CA LEU A 28 -16.67 15.41 38.66
C LEU A 28 -17.62 14.94 39.77
N GLN A 29 -18.39 15.82 40.41
CA GLN A 29 -19.43 15.42 41.37
C GLN A 29 -20.72 14.91 40.70
N LEU A 30 -21.05 15.37 39.49
CA LEU A 30 -22.23 14.87 38.74
C LEU A 30 -22.00 13.53 38.03
N SER A 31 -20.76 13.03 37.99
CA SER A 31 -20.42 11.75 37.32
C SER A 31 -20.34 10.55 38.28
N LEU A 32 -20.69 10.72 39.56
CA LEU A 32 -20.53 9.69 40.61
C LEU A 32 -21.84 9.24 41.28
N GLU A 33 -23.01 9.62 40.76
CA GLU A 33 -24.30 9.05 41.18
C GLU A 33 -25.00 8.35 40.00
N ILE A 34 -24.56 7.12 39.71
CA ILE A 34 -25.44 6.11 39.11
C ILE A 34 -25.25 4.84 39.94
N ASP A 35 -26.14 4.70 40.92
CA ASP A 35 -26.30 3.49 41.71
C ASP A 35 -27.04 2.42 40.91
N ASN A 36 -26.47 1.20 40.93
CA ASN A 36 -27.13 -0.10 40.94
C ASN A 36 -27.96 -0.55 39.69
N PRO A 37 -27.44 -1.46 38.84
CA PRO A 37 -28.14 -1.91 37.62
C PRO A 37 -29.11 -3.10 37.80
N ASP A 38 -29.37 -3.57 39.02
CA ASP A 38 -30.03 -4.87 39.24
C ASP A 38 -31.54 -4.83 39.59
N ASN A 39 -32.28 -3.76 39.25
CA ASN A 39 -33.75 -3.80 39.38
C ASN A 39 -34.44 -2.84 38.41
N ILE A 40 -34.76 -3.34 37.21
CA ILE A 40 -35.79 -2.76 36.35
C ILE A 40 -36.73 -3.90 35.95
N ASP A 41 -37.93 -3.88 36.53
CA ASP A 41 -39.06 -4.70 36.07
C ASP A 41 -39.45 -4.27 34.65
N ILE A 42 -39.36 -5.19 33.70
CA ILE A 42 -39.80 -5.00 32.31
C ILE A 42 -41.28 -5.45 32.24
N PRO A 43 -42.19 -4.64 31.69
CA PRO A 43 -43.58 -5.07 31.53
C PRO A 43 -43.69 -6.13 30.43
N ASP A 44 -44.35 -7.24 30.76
CA ASP A 44 -44.82 -8.26 29.81
C ASP A 44 -45.96 -7.70 28.96
N ASN A 45 -45.62 -6.92 27.94
CA ASN A 45 -46.32 -6.77 26.65
C ASN A 45 -45.92 -5.43 26.02
N ILE A 46 -44.96 -5.51 25.09
CA ILE A 46 -44.75 -4.47 24.09
C ILE A 46 -45.05 -5.13 22.75
N ASP A 47 -46.16 -4.73 22.14
CA ASP A 47 -46.48 -5.03 20.74
C ASP A 47 -45.36 -4.47 19.85
N ILE A 48 -44.60 -5.36 19.23
CA ILE A 48 -43.59 -5.03 18.23
C ILE A 48 -44.32 -4.88 16.89
N PRO A 49 -44.28 -3.71 16.23
CA PRO A 49 -44.91 -3.57 14.93
C PRO A 49 -44.11 -4.35 13.87
N ASP A 50 -44.83 -5.03 12.97
CA ASP A 50 -44.36 -5.89 11.86
C ASP A 50 -43.50 -5.20 10.78
N ASN A 51 -42.82 -4.09 11.09
CA ASN A 51 -41.94 -3.36 10.18
C ASN A 51 -40.50 -3.29 10.70
N ILE A 52 -39.93 -4.44 11.09
CA ILE A 52 -38.47 -4.60 11.09
C ILE A 52 -38.10 -5.15 9.71
N LEU A 53 -38.06 -4.24 8.73
CA LEU A 53 -37.30 -4.46 7.51
C LEU A 53 -35.84 -4.60 7.91
N THR A 54 -35.25 -5.72 7.51
CA THR A 54 -33.84 -6.06 7.66
C THR A 54 -32.95 -4.94 7.12
N LEU A 55 -32.25 -4.26 8.03
CA LEU A 55 -31.26 -3.20 7.78
C LEU A 55 -30.00 -3.67 7.02
N GLU A 56 -30.02 -4.87 6.43
CA GLU A 56 -28.88 -5.47 5.72
C GLU A 56 -28.87 -5.21 4.20
N ASP A 57 -29.97 -4.77 3.59
CA ASP A 57 -30.06 -4.66 2.12
C ASP A 57 -30.01 -3.22 1.55
N ASP A 58 -30.21 -2.18 2.37
CA ASP A 58 -30.38 -0.79 1.87
C ASP A 58 -29.12 0.11 1.89
N ILE A 59 -27.94 -0.39 2.32
CA ILE A 59 -26.73 0.46 2.45
C ILE A 59 -25.78 0.40 1.23
N TYR A 60 -25.94 -0.49 0.25
CA TYR A 60 -24.96 -0.61 -0.84
C TYR A 60 -25.54 -0.79 -2.25
N ASN A 61 -26.31 0.21 -2.71
CA ASN A 61 -26.42 0.48 -4.15
C ASN A 61 -25.17 1.25 -4.62
N SER A 62 -24.10 0.51 -4.95
CA SER A 62 -22.84 1.03 -5.46
C SER A 62 -22.92 1.49 -6.93
N GLU A 63 -23.90 2.33 -7.29
CA GLU A 63 -24.01 2.94 -8.63
C GLU A 63 -23.14 4.19 -8.81
N HIS A 64 -22.23 4.49 -7.89
CA HIS A 64 -21.26 5.59 -8.01
C HIS A 64 -19.95 5.22 -8.70
N ILE A 65 -20.01 4.47 -9.80
CA ILE A 65 -18.94 4.57 -10.81
C ILE A 65 -19.32 5.77 -11.69
N GLN A 66 -18.99 6.98 -11.25
CA GLN A 66 -19.09 8.15 -12.11
C GLN A 66 -18.24 7.88 -13.37
N LYS A 67 -18.90 7.82 -14.53
CA LYS A 67 -18.25 7.63 -15.83
C LYS A 67 -17.48 8.90 -16.19
N HIS A 68 -16.31 9.10 -15.60
CA HIS A 68 -15.38 10.12 -16.07
C HIS A 68 -14.95 9.77 -17.50
N THR A 69 -15.05 10.74 -18.41
CA THR A 69 -14.60 10.61 -19.80
C THR A 69 -13.08 10.56 -19.82
N TYR A 70 -12.50 9.36 -19.71
CA TYR A 70 -11.06 9.18 -19.69
C TYR A 70 -10.45 9.58 -21.04
N VAL A 71 -9.40 10.40 -21.00
CA VAL A 71 -8.57 10.70 -22.18
C VAL A 71 -7.90 9.40 -22.63
N ASN A 72 -8.11 9.03 -23.89
CA ASN A 72 -7.51 7.83 -24.46
C ASN A 72 -6.00 8.03 -24.67
N MET A 73 -5.22 7.76 -23.62
CA MET A 73 -3.76 7.67 -23.74
C MET A 73 -3.39 6.49 -24.62
N GLN A 74 -2.44 6.71 -25.54
CA GLN A 74 -1.96 5.65 -26.41
C GLN A 74 -1.15 4.63 -25.58
N GLU A 75 -1.59 3.38 -25.60
CA GLU A 75 -0.82 2.26 -25.06
C GLU A 75 0.32 1.90 -26.01
N HIS A 76 1.53 1.78 -25.47
CA HIS A 76 2.68 1.25 -26.18
C HIS A 76 3.04 -0.14 -25.65
N TYR A 77 3.67 -0.95 -26.50
CA TYR A 77 4.16 -2.27 -26.11
C TYR A 77 3.06 -3.14 -25.46
N THR A 78 1.88 -3.18 -26.07
CA THR A 78 0.79 -4.02 -25.55
C THR A 78 1.16 -5.50 -25.67
N HIS A 79 0.91 -6.28 -24.62
CA HIS A 79 1.15 -7.71 -24.57
C HIS A 79 -0.10 -8.43 -24.07
N ARG A 80 -0.65 -9.32 -24.90
CA ARG A 80 -1.79 -10.17 -24.54
C ARG A 80 -1.28 -11.50 -24.01
N THR A 81 -1.80 -11.93 -22.87
CA THR A 81 -1.42 -13.21 -22.26
C THR A 81 -2.65 -13.90 -21.65
N LYS A 82 -2.62 -15.23 -21.65
CA LYS A 82 -3.60 -16.05 -20.94
C LYS A 82 -3.16 -16.16 -19.48
N LEU A 83 -3.60 -15.22 -18.65
CA LEU A 83 -3.35 -15.28 -17.22
C LEU A 83 -4.08 -16.48 -16.63
N SER A 84 -3.40 -17.22 -15.77
CA SER A 84 -4.02 -18.29 -14.98
C SER A 84 -3.90 -17.98 -13.50
N GLY A 85 -4.64 -18.70 -12.67
CA GLY A 85 -4.50 -18.65 -11.22
C GLY A 85 -5.32 -19.73 -10.56
N LEU A 86 -5.30 -19.74 -9.24
CA LEU A 86 -6.05 -20.69 -8.43
C LEU A 86 -7.07 -19.94 -7.58
N HIS A 87 -8.29 -20.47 -7.55
CA HIS A 87 -9.25 -20.15 -6.51
C HIS A 87 -8.90 -20.94 -5.24
N MET A 88 -8.77 -20.26 -4.12
CA MET A 88 -8.11 -20.81 -2.93
C MET A 88 -8.95 -21.86 -2.18
N ALA A 89 -10.28 -21.76 -2.20
CA ALA A 89 -11.10 -22.66 -1.38
C ALA A 89 -11.25 -24.08 -1.98
N ASN A 90 -11.16 -24.21 -3.30
CA ASN A 90 -11.35 -25.49 -4.01
C ASN A 90 -10.20 -25.81 -4.99
N MET A 91 -9.14 -25.00 -4.98
CA MET A 91 -7.97 -25.12 -5.86
C MET A 91 -8.32 -25.16 -7.36
N LYS A 92 -9.50 -24.64 -7.75
CA LYS A 92 -9.94 -24.61 -9.14
C LYS A 92 -9.08 -23.63 -9.91
N LYS A 93 -8.50 -24.11 -11.02
CA LYS A 93 -7.75 -23.28 -11.95
C LYS A 93 -8.70 -22.37 -12.72
N ILE A 94 -8.44 -21.07 -12.70
CA ILE A 94 -9.16 -20.05 -13.47
C ILE A 94 -8.19 -19.49 -14.50
N GLN A 95 -8.69 -19.21 -15.72
CA GLN A 95 -7.90 -18.60 -16.77
C GLN A 95 -8.70 -17.48 -17.45
N SER A 96 -8.05 -16.34 -17.67
CA SER A 96 -8.62 -15.22 -18.42
C SER A 96 -7.60 -14.67 -19.41
N GLN A 97 -8.09 -14.09 -20.51
CA GLN A 97 -7.24 -13.31 -21.40
C GLN A 97 -7.11 -11.90 -20.81
N ILE A 98 -5.87 -11.49 -20.55
CA ILE A 98 -5.57 -10.12 -20.14
C ILE A 98 -4.61 -9.48 -21.14
N SER A 99 -4.54 -8.16 -21.12
CA SER A 99 -3.45 -7.45 -21.80
C SER A 99 -2.82 -6.43 -20.88
N THR A 100 -1.49 -6.32 -20.94
CA THR A 100 -0.74 -5.24 -20.31
C THR A 100 -0.23 -4.27 -21.37
N GLY A 101 -0.15 -2.99 -21.06
CA GLY A 101 0.39 -1.95 -21.94
C GLY A 101 1.14 -0.89 -21.15
N PHE A 102 2.18 -0.31 -21.72
CA PHE A 102 2.87 0.85 -21.15
C PHE A 102 2.11 2.13 -21.53
N LEU A 103 1.83 2.98 -20.55
CA LEU A 103 1.13 4.25 -20.77
C LEU A 103 2.08 5.44 -20.68
N HIS A 104 2.85 5.52 -19.60
CA HIS A 104 3.56 6.75 -19.26
C HIS A 104 4.78 6.50 -18.36
N THR A 105 5.76 7.40 -18.41
CA THR A 105 6.91 7.42 -17.48
C THR A 105 7.02 8.78 -16.82
N PHE A 106 7.06 8.79 -15.50
CA PHE A 106 7.11 10.03 -14.71
C PHE A 106 8.55 10.53 -14.50
N SER A 107 9.56 9.66 -14.66
CA SER A 107 10.95 9.94 -14.29
C SER A 107 11.51 11.22 -14.91
N THR A 108 11.27 11.44 -16.21
CA THR A 108 11.81 12.61 -16.94
C THR A 108 11.24 13.91 -16.37
N GLU A 109 9.94 13.94 -16.08
CA GLU A 109 9.24 15.11 -15.59
C GLU A 109 9.63 15.42 -14.14
N LEU A 110 9.68 14.39 -13.29
CA LEU A 110 10.02 14.52 -11.87
C LEU A 110 11.49 14.93 -11.67
N GLY A 111 12.38 14.55 -12.60
CA GLY A 111 13.78 14.98 -12.62
C GLY A 111 13.97 16.49 -12.53
N SER A 112 13.06 17.26 -13.14
CA SER A 112 13.10 18.73 -13.11
C SER A 112 12.75 19.33 -11.73
N ILE A 113 12.05 18.60 -10.87
CA ILE A 113 11.67 19.07 -9.53
C ILE A 113 12.87 18.99 -8.58
N VAL A 114 13.55 17.84 -8.59
CA VAL A 114 14.72 17.59 -7.72
C VAL A 114 15.86 18.52 -8.08
N LYS A 115 16.18 18.66 -9.38
CA LYS A 115 17.24 19.55 -9.85
C LYS A 115 17.04 21.03 -9.47
N ARG A 116 15.79 21.48 -9.34
CA ARG A 116 15.49 22.86 -8.90
C ARG A 116 15.68 23.06 -7.40
N SER A 117 15.48 22.01 -6.62
CA SER A 117 15.54 22.07 -5.15
C SER A 117 16.96 21.89 -4.64
N ASP A 118 17.79 21.15 -5.37
CA ASP A 118 19.18 20.85 -5.03
C ASP A 118 20.03 20.67 -6.31
N PRO A 119 20.48 21.78 -6.92
CA PRO A 119 21.18 21.75 -8.20
C PRO A 119 22.63 21.26 -8.10
N GLU A 120 23.26 21.32 -6.92
CA GLU A 120 24.70 21.05 -6.74
C GLU A 120 24.99 19.59 -6.34
N ASP A 121 24.10 18.91 -5.61
CA ASP A 121 24.41 17.60 -5.01
C ASP A 121 23.81 16.38 -5.75
N ALA A 122 22.88 16.58 -6.69
CA ALA A 122 22.20 15.48 -7.38
C ALA A 122 22.78 15.17 -8.76
N VAL A 123 23.90 14.44 -8.82
CA VAL A 123 24.49 13.96 -10.09
C VAL A 123 23.52 13.01 -10.82
N ARG A 124 22.82 12.16 -10.08
CA ARG A 124 21.79 11.25 -10.61
C ARG A 124 20.66 11.06 -9.61
N SER A 125 19.43 11.23 -10.08
CA SER A 125 18.21 10.91 -9.34
C SER A 125 17.44 9.79 -10.04
N TYR A 126 17.01 8.81 -9.26
CA TYR A 126 16.14 7.72 -9.71
C TYR A 126 14.75 7.91 -9.12
N PHE A 127 13.72 7.75 -9.95
CA PHE A 127 12.34 7.92 -9.53
C PHE A 127 11.68 6.56 -9.45
N MET A 128 11.16 6.23 -8.27
CA MET A 128 10.61 4.92 -7.96
C MET A 128 9.26 5.06 -7.29
N SER A 129 8.56 3.94 -7.22
CA SER A 129 7.37 3.76 -6.38
C SER A 129 6.30 4.84 -6.61
N PRO A 130 5.80 4.98 -7.87
CA PRO A 130 4.70 5.91 -8.15
C PRO A 130 3.45 5.44 -7.41
N ALA A 131 3.20 6.09 -6.28
CA ALA A 131 1.99 6.00 -5.50
C ALA A 131 1.00 7.03 -6.07
N ILE A 132 -0.12 6.56 -6.62
CA ILE A 132 -1.10 7.41 -7.31
C ILE A 132 -2.44 7.29 -6.59
N LEU A 133 -3.10 8.41 -6.35
CA LEU A 133 -4.46 8.47 -5.87
C LEU A 133 -5.30 9.29 -6.86
N GLU A 134 -6.46 8.78 -7.28
CA GLU A 134 -7.43 9.53 -8.10
C GLU A 134 -8.38 10.30 -7.19
N ASN A 135 -8.55 11.59 -7.46
CA ASN A 135 -9.54 12.46 -6.83
C ASN A 135 -10.89 12.35 -7.54
N ASP A 136 -11.95 12.79 -6.87
CA ASP A 136 -13.32 12.69 -7.37
C ASP A 136 -13.58 13.54 -8.63
N ASP A 137 -12.73 14.54 -8.89
CA ASP A 137 -12.73 15.33 -10.13
C ASP A 137 -11.96 14.65 -11.28
N GLY A 138 -11.47 13.42 -11.07
CA GLY A 138 -10.65 12.66 -12.00
C GLY A 138 -9.20 13.15 -12.10
N THR A 139 -8.77 14.11 -11.29
CA THR A 139 -7.36 14.46 -11.16
C THR A 139 -6.60 13.41 -10.36
N HIS A 140 -5.28 13.39 -10.47
CA HIS A 140 -4.43 12.42 -9.82
C HIS A 140 -3.37 13.11 -8.98
N ILE A 141 -3.22 12.64 -7.75
CA ILE A 141 -2.05 12.92 -6.92
C ILE A 141 -1.02 11.83 -7.18
N LEU A 142 0.13 12.20 -7.72
CA LEU A 142 1.29 11.31 -7.79
C LEU A 142 2.22 11.65 -6.63
N VAL A 143 2.70 10.62 -5.96
CA VAL A 143 3.82 10.67 -5.00
C VAL A 143 4.83 9.61 -5.42
N SER A 144 6.07 10.02 -5.66
CA SER A 144 7.15 9.12 -6.08
C SER A 144 8.38 9.35 -5.23
N ARG A 145 9.08 8.27 -4.90
CA ARG A 145 10.38 8.33 -4.25
C ARG A 145 11.42 8.80 -5.25
N SER A 146 12.13 9.89 -4.95
CA SER A 146 13.41 10.20 -5.57
C SER A 146 14.54 9.63 -4.71
N ARG A 147 15.39 8.78 -5.30
CA ARG A 147 16.66 8.38 -4.70
C ARG A 147 17.77 9.19 -5.33
N ASN A 148 18.42 10.01 -4.53
CA ASN A 148 19.57 10.80 -4.95
C ASN A 148 20.83 9.98 -4.69
N VAL A 149 21.64 9.81 -5.73
CA VAL A 149 22.95 9.17 -5.60
C VAL A 149 24.01 10.26 -5.53
N PRO A 150 24.72 10.40 -4.39
CA PRO A 150 25.79 11.37 -4.26
C PRO A 150 26.87 11.14 -5.30
N GLN A 151 27.60 12.21 -5.64
CA GLN A 151 28.87 12.05 -6.36
C GLN A 151 29.88 11.30 -5.49
N ASP A 152 30.67 10.42 -6.10
CA ASP A 152 31.70 9.66 -5.39
C ASP A 152 32.60 10.59 -4.57
N GLY A 153 32.76 10.29 -3.27
CA GLY A 153 33.61 11.05 -2.35
C GLY A 153 32.94 12.19 -1.58
N ILE A 154 31.68 12.54 -1.88
CA ILE A 154 30.95 13.57 -1.12
C ILE A 154 30.05 12.92 -0.08
N GLN A 155 30.33 13.14 1.22
CA GLN A 155 29.42 12.76 2.30
C GLN A 155 28.21 13.69 2.27
N ASN A 156 27.12 13.21 1.67
CA ASN A 156 25.90 13.98 1.58
C ASN A 156 25.19 14.01 2.95
N LYS A 157 24.87 15.21 3.46
CA LYS A 157 24.07 15.38 4.68
C LYS A 157 22.57 15.24 4.40
N ALA A 158 22.16 15.40 3.13
CA ALA A 158 20.77 15.27 2.71
C ALA A 158 20.29 13.81 2.77
N PRO A 159 18.99 13.58 3.04
CA PRO A 159 18.44 12.23 3.01
C PRO A 159 18.57 11.64 1.60
N THR A 160 19.00 10.38 1.53
CA THR A 160 19.22 9.69 0.25
C THR A 160 17.93 9.44 -0.52
N ASN A 161 16.78 9.47 0.18
CA ASN A 161 15.46 9.35 -0.43
C ASN A 161 14.55 10.47 0.06
N VAL A 162 13.78 11.03 -0.88
CA VAL A 162 12.74 12.04 -0.63
C VAL A 162 11.47 11.66 -1.38
N LEU A 163 10.31 12.13 -0.92
CA LEU A 163 9.07 12.03 -1.69
C LEU A 163 8.90 13.27 -2.56
N VAL A 164 8.57 13.06 -3.82
CA VAL A 164 8.23 14.09 -4.78
C VAL A 164 6.77 13.93 -5.13
N THR A 165 5.99 15.00 -5.03
CA THR A 165 4.57 15.01 -5.37
C THR A 165 4.29 15.89 -6.57
N ARG A 166 3.25 15.54 -7.33
CA ARG A 166 2.75 16.33 -8.45
C ARG A 166 1.28 16.01 -8.73
N LEU A 167 0.52 17.04 -9.11
CA LEU A 167 -0.86 16.87 -9.57
C LEU A 167 -0.92 16.66 -11.08
N TYR A 168 -1.80 15.77 -11.51
CA TYR A 168 -2.01 15.39 -12.89
C TYR A 168 -3.50 15.42 -13.25
N SER A 169 -3.83 15.72 -14.51
CA SER A 169 -5.18 15.57 -15.04
C SER A 169 -5.58 14.09 -15.17
N SER A 170 -6.83 13.82 -15.57
CA SER A 170 -7.29 12.46 -15.89
C SER A 170 -6.48 11.76 -17.01
N GLY A 171 -5.89 12.54 -17.91
CA GLY A 171 -5.00 12.06 -18.97
C GLY A 171 -3.50 12.13 -18.63
N PHE A 172 -3.14 12.19 -17.34
CA PHE A 172 -1.76 12.28 -16.85
C PHE A 172 -0.92 13.41 -17.47
N LYS A 173 -1.56 14.53 -17.84
CA LYS A 173 -0.86 15.80 -18.06
C LYS A 173 -0.59 16.50 -16.72
N PRO A 174 0.62 17.00 -16.46
CA PRO A 174 0.91 17.74 -15.24
C PRO A 174 0.05 19.00 -15.11
N LEU A 175 -0.52 19.21 -13.92
CA LEU A 175 -1.35 20.40 -13.58
C LEU A 175 -0.60 21.43 -12.74
N ASN A 176 0.51 21.05 -12.11
CA ASN A 176 1.36 21.95 -11.36
C ASN A 176 2.84 21.63 -11.59
N MET A 177 3.73 22.41 -10.96
CA MET A 177 5.18 22.22 -11.07
C MET A 177 5.72 21.08 -10.20
N GLY A 178 4.87 20.46 -9.38
CA GLY A 178 5.26 19.52 -8.33
C GLY A 178 6.13 20.13 -7.23
N SER A 179 6.37 19.35 -6.17
CA SER A 179 7.17 19.76 -5.02
C SER A 179 7.82 18.55 -4.34
N ILE A 180 8.83 18.80 -3.50
CA ILE A 180 9.32 17.79 -2.55
C ILE A 180 8.42 17.85 -1.32
N LEU A 181 7.90 16.70 -0.89
CA LEU A 181 7.20 16.59 0.39
C LEU A 181 8.25 16.56 1.51
N GLY A 182 8.29 17.62 2.30
CA GLY A 182 9.15 17.70 3.48
C GLY A 182 8.73 16.65 4.50
N LEU A 183 9.62 15.73 4.83
CA LEU A 183 9.44 14.84 5.98
C LEU A 183 10.25 15.40 7.14
N ILE A 184 9.57 15.77 8.21
CA ILE A 184 10.23 16.09 9.48
C ILE A 184 10.52 14.74 10.16
N THR A 185 11.66 14.14 9.84
CA THR A 185 12.10 12.88 10.44
C THR A 185 13.03 13.13 11.62
N SER A 186 13.13 12.14 12.50
CA SER A 186 14.16 12.16 13.53
C SER A 186 15.54 12.04 12.88
N GLU A 187 16.61 12.53 13.54
CA GLU A 187 17.97 12.33 13.05
C GLU A 187 18.29 10.86 12.77
N SER A 188 17.61 9.90 13.44
CA SER A 188 17.72 8.44 13.26
C SER A 188 17.29 7.89 11.89
N GLU A 189 16.63 8.67 11.03
CA GLU A 189 15.92 8.16 9.84
C GLU A 189 16.47 8.74 8.52
N ARG A 190 17.81 8.86 8.42
CA ARG A 190 18.52 9.53 7.32
C ARG A 190 18.29 8.96 5.92
N ASN A 191 17.88 7.71 5.80
CA ASN A 191 17.65 7.13 4.47
C ASN A 191 16.29 7.50 3.89
N GLY A 192 15.39 8.13 4.65
CA GLY A 192 14.10 8.57 4.12
C GLY A 192 13.18 7.43 3.64
N PRO A 193 12.09 7.80 2.94
CA PRO A 193 10.96 6.95 2.60
C PRO A 193 11.22 6.05 1.39
N ARG A 194 10.69 4.83 1.44
CA ARG A 194 10.81 3.81 0.38
C ARG A 194 9.47 3.14 0.09
N ASP A 195 9.35 2.63 -1.13
CA ASP A 195 8.22 1.79 -1.57
C ASP A 195 6.85 2.38 -1.21
N SER A 196 6.70 3.69 -1.46
CA SER A 196 5.49 4.45 -1.17
C SER A 196 4.26 3.87 -1.86
N ARG A 197 3.14 3.90 -1.13
CA ARG A 197 1.78 3.57 -1.59
C ARG A 197 0.84 4.65 -1.08
N MET A 198 -0.20 4.97 -1.82
CA MET A 198 -1.15 6.02 -1.47
C MET A 198 -2.56 5.44 -1.44
N PHE A 199 -3.36 5.82 -0.46
CA PHE A 199 -4.72 5.35 -0.28
C PHE A 199 -5.53 6.44 0.42
N ARG A 200 -6.84 6.24 0.54
CA ARG A 200 -7.76 7.19 1.16
C ARG A 200 -8.53 6.53 2.30
N ILE A 201 -8.68 7.23 3.42
CA ILE A 201 -9.64 6.88 4.48
C ILE A 201 -10.66 8.02 4.51
N ARG A 202 -11.94 7.72 4.22
CA ARG A 202 -12.96 8.74 3.91
C ARG A 202 -12.46 9.66 2.80
N GLU A 203 -12.27 10.95 3.09
CA GLU A 203 -11.75 11.96 2.17
C GLU A 203 -10.26 12.30 2.39
N HIS A 204 -9.58 11.60 3.29
CA HIS A 204 -8.23 11.96 3.70
C HIS A 204 -7.17 11.09 2.99
N PRO A 205 -6.29 11.71 2.18
CA PRO A 205 -5.20 11.00 1.52
C PRO A 205 -4.04 10.69 2.48
N TYR A 206 -3.59 9.44 2.47
CA TYR A 206 -2.44 8.98 3.23
C TYR A 206 -1.40 8.31 2.33
N ILE A 207 -0.13 8.42 2.71
CA ILE A 207 0.98 7.75 2.06
C ILE A 207 1.63 6.81 3.07
N VAL A 208 1.71 5.51 2.77
CA VAL A 208 2.48 4.55 3.57
C VAL A 208 3.80 4.22 2.88
N PHE A 209 4.86 4.10 3.67
CA PHE A 209 6.21 3.76 3.20
C PHE A 209 7.01 3.11 4.32
N ASP A 210 8.14 2.49 3.98
CA ASP A 210 9.13 2.08 4.97
C ASP A 210 10.30 3.06 5.03
N MET A 211 10.93 3.18 6.21
CA MET A 211 12.18 3.92 6.39
C MET A 211 13.21 3.07 7.12
N GLN A 212 14.48 3.28 6.80
CA GLN A 212 15.59 2.67 7.54
C GLN A 212 16.00 3.53 8.72
N ASN A 213 16.10 2.93 9.89
CA ASN A 213 16.83 3.49 11.01
C ASN A 213 18.33 3.30 10.76
N TRP A 214 19.10 4.38 10.71
CA TRP A 214 20.53 4.28 10.42
C TRP A 214 21.35 3.69 11.57
N ARG A 215 20.83 3.71 12.81
CA ARG A 215 21.57 3.25 13.99
C ARG A 215 21.64 1.73 14.07
N ASP A 216 20.53 1.04 13.80
CA ASP A 216 20.41 -0.41 13.92
C ASP A 216 20.09 -1.11 12.59
N GLU A 217 20.01 -0.33 11.51
CA GLU A 217 19.64 -0.76 10.16
C GLU A 217 18.26 -1.42 10.06
N SER A 218 17.39 -1.22 11.07
CA SER A 218 16.03 -1.73 11.05
C SER A 218 15.17 -0.98 10.05
N PHE A 219 14.16 -1.65 9.53
CA PHE A 219 13.12 -1.05 8.69
C PHE A 219 11.80 -1.06 9.43
N HIS A 220 11.12 0.09 9.41
CA HIS A 220 9.81 0.25 10.01
C HIS A 220 8.85 0.91 9.03
N MET A 221 7.55 0.62 9.21
CA MET A 221 6.48 1.22 8.44
C MET A 221 6.04 2.55 9.05
N TYR A 222 5.80 3.52 8.18
CA TYR A 222 5.33 4.85 8.53
C TYR A 222 4.16 5.24 7.62
N MET A 223 3.32 6.13 8.12
CA MET A 223 2.27 6.77 7.36
C MET A 223 2.40 8.28 7.46
N LEU A 224 2.28 8.96 6.33
CA LEU A 224 2.24 10.40 6.22
C LEU A 224 0.81 10.80 5.83
N SER A 225 0.18 11.67 6.62
CA SER A 225 -1.01 12.41 6.18
C SER A 225 -0.58 13.40 5.10
N TYR A 226 -1.11 13.24 3.87
CA TYR A 226 -0.72 14.10 2.76
C TYR A 226 -1.18 15.56 2.97
N THR A 227 -2.31 15.75 3.64
CA THR A 227 -2.88 17.09 3.90
C THR A 227 -2.21 17.81 5.06
N THR A 228 -1.98 17.11 6.18
CA THR A 228 -1.44 17.75 7.41
C THR A 228 0.08 17.67 7.53
N GLY A 229 0.72 16.78 6.75
CA GLY A 229 2.15 16.51 6.88
C GLY A 229 2.53 15.71 8.13
N GLU A 230 1.54 15.24 8.90
CA GLU A 230 1.76 14.45 10.11
C GLU A 230 2.36 13.08 9.77
N LEU A 231 3.47 12.75 10.44
CA LEU A 231 4.20 11.50 10.25
C LEU A 231 3.97 10.56 11.43
N ILE A 232 3.48 9.36 11.13
CA ILE A 232 3.01 8.39 12.11
C ILE A 232 3.80 7.10 11.94
N LYS A 233 4.47 6.66 13.00
CA LYS A 233 5.21 5.39 13.02
C LYS A 233 4.32 4.26 13.53
N PHE A 234 4.19 3.18 12.76
CA PHE A 234 3.36 2.06 13.16
C PHE A 234 3.99 1.21 14.27
N ARG A 235 3.13 0.68 15.15
CA ARG A 235 3.47 -0.24 16.22
C ARG A 235 2.45 -1.37 16.26
N MET A 236 2.92 -2.61 16.41
CA MET A 236 2.07 -3.79 16.48
C MET A 236 1.69 -4.13 17.91
N TYR A 237 0.46 -4.60 18.08
CA TYR A 237 -0.11 -5.02 19.35
C TYR A 237 -0.84 -6.36 19.16
N SER A 238 -0.78 -7.20 20.18
CA SER A 238 -1.56 -8.43 20.25
C SER A 238 -3.05 -8.13 20.43
N GLU A 239 -3.89 -9.16 20.30
CA GLU A 239 -5.32 -9.12 20.62
C GLU A 239 -5.56 -8.62 22.05
N ASN A 240 -4.70 -9.04 22.99
CA ASN A 240 -4.71 -8.60 24.40
C ASN A 240 -4.11 -7.20 24.59
N LYS A 241 -3.97 -6.41 23.52
CA LYS A 241 -3.51 -5.02 23.55
C LYS A 241 -2.09 -4.83 24.09
N THR A 242 -1.27 -5.89 24.14
CA THR A 242 0.14 -5.81 24.52
C THR A 242 1.01 -5.52 23.31
N MET A 243 2.01 -4.65 23.46
CA MET A 243 2.91 -4.30 22.36
C MET A 243 3.77 -5.50 21.96
N ILE A 244 3.79 -5.80 20.66
CA ILE A 244 4.60 -6.87 20.08
C ILE A 244 5.92 -6.25 19.59
N PRO A 245 7.09 -6.84 19.91
CA PRO A 245 8.35 -6.41 19.31
C PRO A 245 8.29 -6.52 17.78
N MET A 246 8.55 -5.40 17.10
CA MET A 246 8.64 -5.37 15.63
C MET A 246 9.83 -6.20 15.14
N LYS A 247 9.71 -6.83 13.96
CA LYS A 247 10.85 -7.48 13.32
C LYS A 247 11.91 -6.43 12.95
N LYS A 248 13.16 -6.87 12.77
CA LYS A 248 14.22 -5.99 12.26
C LYS A 248 13.85 -5.37 10.91
N THR A 249 13.06 -6.06 10.09
CA THR A 249 12.64 -5.57 8.77
C THR A 249 11.14 -5.64 8.64
N GLU A 250 10.47 -4.53 8.91
CA GLU A 250 9.06 -4.31 8.61
C GLU A 250 8.96 -3.50 7.32
N LYS A 251 8.41 -4.15 6.30
CA LYS A 251 8.19 -3.59 4.98
C LYS A 251 7.00 -4.28 4.34
N ASN A 252 6.57 -3.82 3.18
CA ASN A 252 5.61 -4.53 2.34
C ASN A 252 4.22 -4.74 2.97
N TRP A 253 3.79 -3.89 3.91
CA TRP A 253 2.39 -3.93 4.37
C TRP A 253 1.48 -3.34 3.28
N CYS A 254 0.38 -4.04 2.94
CA CYS A 254 -0.55 -3.60 1.90
C CYS A 254 -1.78 -2.94 2.53
N PRO A 255 -2.06 -1.64 2.26
CA PRO A 255 -3.28 -1.00 2.75
C PRO A 255 -4.54 -1.69 2.22
N LEU A 256 -5.56 -1.80 3.06
CA LEU A 256 -6.91 -2.21 2.74
C LEU A 256 -7.85 -1.35 3.57
N VAL A 257 -8.64 -0.49 2.94
CA VAL A 257 -9.63 0.32 3.65
C VAL A 257 -11.01 -0.28 3.40
N SER A 258 -11.71 -0.63 4.47
CA SER A 258 -13.06 -1.20 4.42
C SER A 258 -13.92 -0.58 5.51
N ASN A 259 -15.07 -0.03 5.13
CA ASN A 259 -15.98 0.69 6.05
C ASN A 259 -15.24 1.74 6.90
N ASP A 260 -14.44 2.59 6.24
CA ASP A 260 -13.57 3.61 6.85
C ASP A 260 -12.50 3.11 7.83
N THR A 261 -12.37 1.80 8.01
CA THR A 261 -11.35 1.22 8.88
C THR A 261 -10.11 0.88 8.05
N LEU A 262 -8.94 1.32 8.53
CA LEU A 262 -7.67 0.97 7.94
C LEU A 262 -7.23 -0.40 8.41
N TYR A 263 -7.11 -1.31 7.45
CA TYR A 263 -6.44 -2.58 7.62
C TYR A 263 -5.12 -2.61 6.84
N PHE A 264 -4.19 -3.45 7.29
CA PHE A 264 -3.05 -3.87 6.48
C PHE A 264 -3.05 -5.38 6.33
N VAL A 265 -2.85 -5.86 5.10
CA VAL A 265 -2.39 -7.22 4.87
C VAL A 265 -0.90 -7.26 5.20
N TYR A 266 -0.57 -7.86 6.34
CA TYR A 266 0.80 -7.98 6.85
C TYR A 266 1.53 -9.15 6.19
N ASP A 267 0.83 -10.28 6.05
CA ASP A 267 1.31 -11.48 5.37
C ASP A 267 0.16 -12.15 4.62
N PHE A 268 0.48 -12.82 3.53
CA PHE A 268 -0.51 -13.53 2.70
C PHE A 268 -0.63 -15.00 3.07
N ASP A 269 0.41 -15.61 3.65
CA ASP A 269 0.41 -17.05 3.94
C ASP A 269 1.38 -17.42 5.08
N PRO A 270 0.89 -17.56 6.34
CA PRO A 270 -0.52 -17.45 6.73
C PRO A 270 -1.08 -16.02 6.53
N LEU A 271 -2.38 -15.90 6.26
CA LEU A 271 -3.02 -14.59 6.16
C LEU A 271 -3.02 -13.90 7.52
N ILE A 272 -2.35 -12.74 7.61
CA ILE A 272 -2.31 -11.90 8.80
C ILE A 272 -2.86 -10.51 8.43
N ILE A 273 -3.92 -10.10 9.12
CA ILE A 273 -4.55 -8.78 8.96
C ILE A 273 -4.31 -7.96 10.22
N LEU A 274 -3.84 -6.73 10.03
CA LEU A 274 -3.72 -5.74 11.10
C LEU A 274 -4.83 -4.71 10.94
N GLU A 275 -5.54 -4.38 12.01
CA GLU A 275 -6.42 -3.22 12.09
C GLU A 275 -5.64 -2.07 12.74
N CYS A 276 -5.51 -0.94 12.06
CA CYS A 276 -4.66 0.15 12.48
C CYS A 276 -5.43 1.45 12.71
N SER A 277 -5.16 2.10 13.84
CA SER A 277 -5.56 3.48 14.06
C SER A 277 -4.68 4.41 13.21
N PRO A 278 -5.27 5.20 12.29
CA PRO A 278 -4.50 6.13 11.47
C PRO A 278 -3.82 7.19 12.34
N ASP A 279 -4.47 7.69 13.39
CA ASP A 279 -3.94 8.79 14.21
C ASP A 279 -2.85 8.33 15.20
N LEU A 280 -2.99 7.13 15.76
CA LEU A 280 -2.07 6.64 16.80
C LEU A 280 -0.95 5.75 16.25
N GLY A 281 -1.05 5.30 15.00
CA GLY A 281 -0.16 4.28 14.44
C GLY A 281 -0.23 2.93 15.17
N ARG A 282 -1.30 2.69 15.94
CA ARG A 282 -1.51 1.46 16.71
C ARG A 282 -2.18 0.41 15.83
N CYS A 283 -1.51 -0.73 15.63
CA CYS A 283 -1.99 -1.83 14.80
C CYS A 283 -2.26 -3.09 15.64
N LEU A 284 -3.52 -3.52 15.72
CA LEU A 284 -3.95 -4.75 16.39
C LEU A 284 -4.01 -5.90 15.38
N ILE A 285 -3.62 -7.11 15.79
CA ILE A 285 -3.85 -8.31 14.96
C ILE A 285 -5.36 -8.59 14.95
N ALA A 286 -6.02 -8.31 13.83
CA ALA A 286 -7.46 -8.52 13.64
C ALA A 286 -7.77 -9.94 13.13
N GLN A 287 -6.83 -10.54 12.39
CA GLN A 287 -6.91 -11.92 11.98
C GLN A 287 -5.52 -12.54 11.90
N LYS A 288 -5.40 -13.78 12.35
CA LYS A 288 -4.18 -14.58 12.26
C LYS A 288 -4.52 -16.01 11.85
N GLY A 289 -3.63 -16.64 11.06
CA GLY A 289 -3.65 -18.08 10.85
C GLY A 289 -3.50 -18.88 12.15
N ASN A 290 -3.70 -20.19 12.05
CA ASN A 290 -3.66 -21.14 13.15
C ASN A 290 -2.23 -21.44 13.64
N GLU A 291 -1.18 -21.25 12.82
CA GLU A 291 0.18 -21.54 13.27
C GLU A 291 0.84 -20.38 14.04
N THR A 292 1.62 -20.75 15.06
CA THR A 292 2.57 -19.86 15.72
C THR A 292 3.51 -19.26 14.67
N LEU A 293 3.84 -17.96 14.80
CA LEU A 293 4.66 -17.11 13.92
C LEU A 293 6.10 -17.62 13.67
N ASN A 294 6.31 -18.89 13.35
CA ASN A 294 7.57 -19.39 12.80
C ASN A 294 7.61 -19.04 11.31
N THR A 295 7.65 -17.74 11.04
CA THR A 295 7.85 -17.15 9.72
C THR A 295 9.30 -17.36 9.28
N GLN A 296 9.78 -18.61 9.21
CA GLN A 296 10.96 -18.90 8.43
C GLN A 296 10.60 -18.52 7.00
N THR A 297 11.13 -17.37 6.56
CA THR A 297 10.85 -16.82 5.24
C THR A 297 11.21 -17.88 4.22
N ALA A 298 10.18 -18.49 3.62
CA ALA A 298 10.38 -19.42 2.53
C ALA A 298 11.23 -18.73 1.44
N PRO A 299 12.09 -19.46 0.72
CA PRO A 299 12.98 -18.90 -0.30
C PRO A 299 12.22 -18.11 -1.37
N SER A 300 10.96 -18.48 -1.56
CA SER A 300 9.97 -17.72 -2.30
C SER A 300 8.86 -17.26 -1.36
N SER A 301 8.48 -15.99 -1.47
CA SER A 301 7.30 -15.46 -0.77
C SER A 301 6.51 -14.52 -1.65
N LEU A 302 5.18 -14.73 -1.71
CA LEU A 302 4.21 -13.69 -2.04
C LEU A 302 4.09 -12.74 -0.86
N ARG A 303 4.36 -11.45 -1.07
CA ARG A 303 4.43 -10.44 -0.01
C ARG A 303 4.30 -9.06 -0.59
N GLY A 304 3.70 -8.14 0.16
CA GLY A 304 3.51 -6.78 -0.31
C GLY A 304 2.71 -6.68 -1.60
N GLY A 305 2.36 -5.46 -1.96
CA GLY A 305 1.55 -5.20 -3.13
C GLY A 305 1.08 -3.77 -3.17
N THR A 306 0.13 -3.48 -4.04
CA THR A 306 -0.58 -2.20 -4.07
C THR A 306 -1.57 -2.11 -2.91
N PRO A 307 -2.12 -0.93 -2.61
CA PRO A 307 -3.39 -0.85 -1.90
C PRO A 307 -4.44 -1.78 -2.53
N PHE A 308 -5.32 -2.30 -1.69
CA PHE A 308 -6.47 -3.07 -2.11
C PHE A 308 -7.60 -2.14 -2.53
N GLU A 309 -8.07 -2.29 -3.76
CA GLU A 309 -9.17 -1.54 -4.32
C GLU A 309 -10.47 -2.36 -4.24
N LEU A 310 -11.56 -1.73 -3.80
CA LEU A 310 -12.88 -2.35 -3.80
C LEU A 310 -13.33 -2.55 -5.25
N TYR A 311 -13.55 -3.80 -5.67
CA TYR A 311 -14.15 -4.07 -6.98
C TYR A 311 -15.68 -4.21 -6.88
N LYS A 312 -16.12 -5.11 -6.00
CA LYS A 312 -17.53 -5.35 -5.71
C LYS A 312 -17.63 -5.93 -4.32
N TRP A 313 -18.42 -5.33 -3.44
CA TRP A 313 -18.54 -5.83 -2.06
C TRP A 313 -18.89 -7.33 -2.03
N PRO A 314 -18.19 -8.15 -1.22
CA PRO A 314 -17.09 -7.85 -0.29
C PRO A 314 -15.67 -8.11 -0.85
N TYR A 315 -15.49 -8.09 -2.17
CA TYR A 315 -14.27 -8.44 -2.88
C TYR A 315 -13.40 -7.23 -3.21
N TYR A 316 -12.16 -7.28 -2.71
CA TYR A 316 -11.11 -6.31 -2.97
C TYR A 316 -10.00 -6.97 -3.79
N VAL A 317 -9.34 -6.18 -4.64
CA VAL A 317 -8.27 -6.63 -5.53
C VAL A 317 -7.00 -5.82 -5.32
N SER A 318 -5.85 -6.48 -5.38
CA SER A 318 -4.53 -5.86 -5.30
C SER A 318 -3.57 -6.55 -6.26
N LEU A 319 -2.45 -5.88 -6.56
CA LEU A 319 -1.30 -6.48 -7.22
C LEU A 319 -0.21 -6.73 -6.19
N ALA A 320 -0.03 -7.99 -5.80
CA ALA A 320 1.03 -8.40 -4.91
C ALA A 320 2.32 -8.71 -5.67
N HIS A 321 3.48 -8.56 -5.03
CA HIS A 321 4.74 -9.04 -5.60
C HIS A 321 5.18 -10.34 -4.96
N SER A 322 5.93 -11.13 -5.71
CA SER A 322 6.64 -12.28 -5.20
C SER A 322 8.12 -12.13 -5.47
N THR A 323 8.93 -12.77 -4.63
CA THR A 323 10.36 -12.87 -4.85
C THR A 323 10.81 -14.29 -4.66
N THR A 324 11.70 -14.80 -5.52
CA THR A 324 12.43 -16.04 -5.28
C THR A 324 13.89 -15.89 -5.65
N TYR A 325 14.69 -16.89 -5.29
CA TYR A 325 16.07 -17.01 -5.69
C TYR A 325 16.22 -18.05 -6.81
N CYS A 326 16.71 -17.60 -7.96
CA CYS A 326 17.09 -18.40 -9.10
C CYS A 326 18.60 -18.20 -9.30
N TYR A 327 19.42 -19.24 -9.05
CA TYR A 327 20.89 -19.17 -9.14
C TYR A 327 21.52 -18.04 -8.31
N LYS A 328 21.13 -17.92 -7.04
CA LYS A 328 21.54 -16.84 -6.11
C LYS A 328 21.14 -15.42 -6.54
N LYS A 329 20.43 -15.27 -7.65
CA LYS A 329 19.85 -14.00 -8.10
C LYS A 329 18.37 -13.95 -7.81
N ARG A 330 17.86 -12.76 -7.53
CA ARG A 330 16.43 -12.57 -7.29
C ARG A 330 15.66 -12.57 -8.61
N LEU A 331 14.52 -13.25 -8.59
CA LEU A 331 13.46 -13.15 -9.58
C LEU A 331 12.24 -12.55 -8.88
N TYR A 332 11.62 -11.57 -9.54
CA TYR A 332 10.42 -10.91 -9.04
C TYR A 332 9.25 -11.25 -9.95
N GLY A 333 8.08 -11.46 -9.35
CA GLY A 333 6.80 -11.62 -10.05
C GLY A 333 5.75 -10.67 -9.51
N ILE A 334 4.71 -10.40 -10.30
CA ILE A 334 3.53 -9.62 -9.95
C ILE A 334 2.31 -10.53 -10.09
N HIS A 335 1.45 -10.55 -9.09
CA HIS A 335 0.30 -11.42 -9.00
C HIS A 335 -0.95 -10.61 -8.69
N ILE A 336 -2.06 -10.91 -9.35
CA ILE A 336 -3.38 -10.44 -8.93
C ILE A 336 -3.77 -11.26 -7.71
N VAL A 337 -4.14 -10.57 -6.62
CA VAL A 337 -4.66 -11.15 -5.39
C VAL A 337 -6.04 -10.59 -5.14
N ILE A 338 -7.00 -11.46 -4.84
CA ILE A 338 -8.37 -11.08 -4.49
C ILE A 338 -8.65 -11.55 -3.07
N ILE A 339 -9.14 -10.64 -2.24
CA ILE A 339 -9.56 -10.92 -0.87
C ILE A 339 -11.06 -10.65 -0.75
N SER A 340 -11.77 -11.55 -0.08
CA SER A 340 -13.11 -11.29 0.45
C SER A 340 -12.96 -10.81 1.89
N VAL A 341 -13.58 -9.70 2.27
CA VAL A 341 -13.51 -9.18 3.65
C VAL A 341 -14.68 -9.62 4.54
N HIS A 342 -15.75 -10.17 3.93
CA HIS A 342 -16.95 -10.63 4.64
C HIS A 342 -17.25 -12.11 4.32
N PRO A 343 -17.73 -12.92 5.29
CA PRO A 343 -17.92 -12.59 6.72
C PRO A 343 -16.60 -12.50 7.51
N GLN A 344 -15.49 -12.89 6.90
CA GLN A 344 -14.14 -12.80 7.47
C GLN A 344 -13.14 -12.57 6.33
N PHE A 345 -11.96 -12.01 6.64
CA PHE A 345 -10.92 -11.76 5.65
C PHE A 345 -10.39 -13.06 5.08
N ARG A 346 -10.47 -13.30 3.78
CA ARG A 346 -9.97 -14.52 3.13
C ARG A 346 -9.37 -14.22 1.78
N ILE A 347 -8.22 -14.80 1.49
CA ILE A 347 -7.69 -14.81 0.11
C ILE A 347 -8.55 -15.77 -0.71
N VAL A 348 -9.19 -15.22 -1.75
CA VAL A 348 -10.09 -15.94 -2.65
C VAL A 348 -9.33 -16.46 -3.86
N TYR A 349 -8.38 -15.67 -4.38
CA TYR A 349 -7.70 -15.98 -5.62
C TYR A 349 -6.28 -15.40 -5.65
N VAL A 350 -5.37 -16.14 -6.28
CA VAL A 350 -4.01 -15.71 -6.59
C VAL A 350 -3.68 -16.11 -8.02
N SER A 351 -3.20 -15.17 -8.83
CA SER A 351 -2.79 -15.44 -10.21
C SER A 351 -1.36 -15.97 -10.32
N THR A 352 -1.04 -16.52 -11.49
CA THR A 352 0.34 -16.63 -11.98
C THR A 352 0.91 -15.23 -12.25
N ASN A 353 2.19 -15.15 -12.58
CA ASN A 353 2.84 -13.87 -12.86
C ASN A 353 2.18 -13.12 -14.02
N ILE A 354 1.99 -11.81 -13.88
CA ILE A 354 1.56 -10.92 -14.95
C ILE A 354 2.74 -10.68 -15.89
N GLN A 355 2.50 -10.90 -17.17
CA GLN A 355 3.53 -10.73 -18.20
C GLN A 355 3.41 -9.37 -18.88
N PHE A 356 4.56 -8.75 -19.11
CA PHE A 356 4.70 -7.49 -19.83
C PHE A 356 5.49 -7.69 -21.11
N HIS A 357 5.30 -6.81 -22.09
CA HIS A 357 6.01 -6.89 -23.34
C HIS A 357 7.54 -6.81 -23.12
N PRO A 358 8.36 -7.71 -23.68
CA PRO A 358 9.79 -7.75 -23.42
C PRO A 358 10.55 -6.46 -23.77
N HIS A 359 10.02 -5.64 -24.68
CA HIS A 359 10.61 -4.34 -25.07
C HIS A 359 10.65 -3.31 -23.94
N ILE A 360 9.70 -3.36 -22.99
CA ILE A 360 9.72 -2.47 -21.81
C ILE A 360 11.05 -2.62 -21.05
N ASN A 361 11.59 -3.83 -21.03
CA ASN A 361 12.76 -4.21 -20.25
C ASN A 361 14.11 -3.99 -20.97
N ARG A 362 14.14 -3.79 -22.29
CA ARG A 362 15.40 -3.88 -23.07
C ARG A 362 16.36 -2.70 -22.90
N LYS A 363 15.87 -1.52 -22.49
CA LYS A 363 16.66 -0.28 -22.51
C LYS A 363 17.22 0.15 -21.15
N ARG A 364 16.92 -0.57 -20.07
CA ARG A 364 17.30 -0.16 -18.71
C ARG A 364 18.25 -1.16 -18.08
N PRO A 365 19.28 -0.70 -17.35
CA PRO A 365 20.20 -1.60 -16.67
C PRO A 365 19.43 -2.45 -15.66
N VAL A 366 19.81 -3.71 -15.58
CA VAL A 366 19.29 -4.67 -14.60
C VAL A 366 20.25 -4.70 -13.42
N PHE A 367 19.72 -4.67 -12.21
CA PHE A 367 20.55 -4.76 -11.01
C PHE A 367 21.33 -6.07 -10.98
N PRO A 368 22.64 -6.08 -10.61
CA PRO A 368 23.47 -7.28 -10.63
C PRO A 368 22.90 -8.46 -9.81
N THR A 369 22.14 -8.12 -8.77
CA THR A 369 21.49 -9.05 -7.83
C THR A 369 20.22 -9.69 -8.39
N THR A 370 19.78 -9.32 -9.59
CA THR A 370 18.55 -9.81 -10.23
C THR A 370 18.84 -10.57 -11.51
N ILE A 371 18.03 -11.60 -11.82
CA ILE A 371 18.23 -12.44 -13.01
C ILE A 371 17.69 -11.78 -14.28
N SER A 372 16.65 -10.98 -14.14
CA SER A 372 15.98 -10.26 -15.21
C SER A 372 15.51 -8.90 -14.73
N SER A 373 15.11 -8.05 -15.68
CA SER A 373 14.34 -6.87 -15.34
C SER A 373 13.06 -7.24 -14.59
N PHE A 374 12.61 -6.36 -13.71
CA PHE A 374 11.42 -6.54 -12.92
C PHE A 374 10.64 -5.23 -12.79
N ILE A 375 9.33 -5.36 -12.61
CA ILE A 375 8.46 -4.27 -12.24
C ILE A 375 7.98 -4.54 -10.82
N PHE A 376 8.04 -3.52 -9.97
CA PHE A 376 7.49 -3.59 -8.62
C PHE A 376 6.19 -2.76 -8.55
N PRO A 377 5.05 -3.36 -8.19
CA PRO A 377 3.76 -2.67 -8.19
C PRO A 377 3.60 -1.83 -6.92
N THR A 378 3.12 -0.60 -7.08
CA THR A 378 2.91 0.35 -5.97
C THR A 378 1.52 0.97 -5.95
N THR A 379 0.83 1.00 -7.08
CA THR A 379 -0.56 1.46 -7.18
C THR A 379 -1.38 0.56 -8.08
N LEU A 380 -2.66 0.38 -7.73
CA LEU A 380 -3.71 -0.13 -8.61
C LEU A 380 -4.84 0.90 -8.60
N LEU A 381 -5.30 1.33 -9.78
CA LEU A 381 -6.47 2.20 -9.94
C LEU A 381 -7.49 1.45 -10.80
N LEU A 382 -8.64 1.09 -10.22
CA LEU A 382 -9.75 0.52 -10.98
C LEU A 382 -10.48 1.67 -11.71
N ARG A 383 -10.49 1.65 -13.04
CA ARG A 383 -11.08 2.73 -13.85
C ARG A 383 -12.50 2.43 -14.29
N GLN A 384 -12.62 1.29 -14.94
CA GLN A 384 -13.84 0.73 -15.48
C GLN A 384 -13.84 -0.75 -15.09
N GLU A 385 -14.97 -1.44 -15.22
CA GLU A 385 -15.09 -2.84 -14.80
C GLU A 385 -13.99 -3.76 -15.37
N ASP A 386 -13.47 -3.44 -16.57
CA ASP A 386 -12.46 -4.25 -17.27
C ASP A 386 -11.05 -3.64 -17.34
N ILE A 387 -10.85 -2.42 -16.83
CA ILE A 387 -9.61 -1.67 -16.98
C ILE A 387 -9.07 -1.26 -15.62
N ALA A 388 -7.80 -1.59 -15.39
CA ALA A 388 -7.04 -1.06 -14.26
C ALA A 388 -5.75 -0.40 -14.74
N ASP A 389 -5.38 0.72 -14.13
CA ASP A 389 -4.06 1.30 -14.29
C ASP A 389 -3.18 0.89 -13.10
N MET A 390 -1.92 0.55 -13.38
CA MET A 390 -0.95 0.11 -12.39
C MET A 390 0.23 1.08 -12.38
N GLY A 391 0.46 1.70 -11.22
CA GLY A 391 1.73 2.37 -10.93
C GLY A 391 2.76 1.32 -10.53
N GLY A 392 3.95 1.39 -11.11
CA GLY A 392 5.07 0.55 -10.67
C GLY A 392 6.41 1.13 -11.08
N HIS A 393 7.48 0.63 -10.46
CA HIS A 393 8.83 1.01 -10.85
C HIS A 393 9.58 -0.12 -11.55
N LEU A 394 10.26 0.21 -12.65
CA LEU A 394 11.08 -0.71 -13.42
C LEU A 394 12.51 -0.70 -12.88
N ASN A 395 12.99 -1.88 -12.47
CA ASN A 395 14.34 -2.12 -11.97
C ASN A 395 14.80 -1.07 -10.95
N ASP A 396 13.99 -0.70 -9.95
CA ASP A 396 14.29 0.36 -8.96
C ASP A 396 14.90 1.66 -9.56
N ILE A 397 14.50 2.05 -10.77
CA ILE A 397 15.08 3.19 -11.51
C ILE A 397 14.02 4.14 -12.03
N ASP A 398 12.97 3.62 -12.66
CA ASP A 398 11.98 4.42 -13.36
C ASP A 398 10.58 4.22 -12.83
N ALA A 399 9.89 5.33 -12.54
CA ALA A 399 8.49 5.36 -12.20
C ALA A 399 7.65 5.32 -13.47
N MET A 400 6.79 4.32 -13.58
CA MET A 400 6.00 4.02 -14.78
C MET A 400 4.52 3.81 -14.44
N LEU A 401 3.69 4.02 -15.46
CA LEU A 401 2.28 3.71 -15.47
C LEU A 401 2.01 2.66 -16.54
N PHE A 402 1.32 1.60 -16.16
CA PHE A 402 0.88 0.53 -17.04
C PHE A 402 -0.64 0.45 -17.05
N ARG A 403 -1.21 -0.02 -18.15
CA ARG A 403 -2.62 -0.39 -18.24
C ARG A 403 -2.75 -1.90 -18.26
N ILE A 404 -3.76 -2.41 -17.57
CA ILE A 404 -4.15 -3.81 -17.61
C ILE A 404 -5.63 -3.88 -18.03
N ARG A 405 -5.93 -4.74 -19.00
CA ARG A 405 -7.29 -4.99 -19.51
C ARG A 405 -7.67 -6.46 -19.36
N GLY A 406 -8.96 -6.79 -19.41
CA GLY A 406 -9.45 -8.15 -19.21
C GLY A 406 -9.69 -8.51 -17.74
N PHE A 407 -9.76 -7.50 -16.86
CA PHE A 407 -10.03 -7.69 -15.44
C PHE A 407 -11.45 -8.21 -15.19
N LYS A 408 -12.46 -7.71 -15.92
CA LYS A 408 -13.88 -8.01 -15.66
C LYS A 408 -14.14 -9.51 -15.71
N SER A 409 -13.79 -10.12 -16.85
CA SER A 409 -13.97 -11.56 -17.04
C SER A 409 -13.24 -12.41 -16.00
N LEU A 410 -12.07 -11.96 -15.52
CA LEU A 410 -11.34 -12.69 -14.49
C LEU A 410 -12.06 -12.58 -13.13
N LEU A 411 -12.39 -11.35 -12.72
CA LEU A 411 -13.00 -11.05 -11.43
C LEU A 411 -14.39 -11.68 -11.31
N GLU A 412 -15.21 -11.59 -12.35
CA GLU A 412 -16.55 -12.20 -12.37
C GLU A 412 -16.49 -13.72 -12.22
N GLN A 413 -15.59 -14.40 -12.95
CA GLN A 413 -15.41 -15.85 -12.82
C GLN A 413 -14.94 -16.25 -11.41
N VAL A 414 -14.01 -15.49 -10.83
CA VAL A 414 -13.54 -15.75 -9.45
C VAL A 414 -14.69 -15.60 -8.46
N ILE A 415 -15.46 -14.52 -8.55
CA ILE A 415 -16.57 -14.23 -7.64
C ILE A 415 -17.68 -15.27 -7.78
N GLU A 416 -18.04 -15.65 -9.00
CA GLU A 416 -19.06 -16.69 -9.26
C GLU A 416 -18.65 -18.02 -8.63
N ILE A 417 -17.40 -18.43 -8.84
CA ILE A 417 -16.85 -19.65 -8.24
C ILE A 417 -16.87 -19.53 -6.71
N ASP A 418 -16.40 -18.42 -6.15
CA ASP A 418 -16.34 -18.22 -4.69
C ASP A 418 -17.73 -18.27 -4.05
N LYS A 419 -18.75 -17.68 -4.68
CA LYS A 419 -20.14 -17.75 -4.23
C LYS A 419 -20.72 -19.16 -4.27
N SER A 420 -20.28 -19.99 -5.24
CA SER A 420 -20.74 -21.38 -5.37
C SER A 420 -20.12 -22.35 -4.36
N VAL A 421 -19.01 -21.97 -3.70
CA VAL A 421 -18.36 -22.84 -2.72
C VAL A 421 -19.10 -22.77 -1.38
N THR A 422 -19.58 -23.93 -0.93
CA THR A 422 -20.32 -24.07 0.34
C THR A 422 -19.46 -23.78 1.58
N THR A 423 -18.17 -24.12 1.54
CA THR A 423 -17.23 -23.95 2.65
C THR A 423 -16.27 -22.78 2.40
N LYS A 424 -16.58 -21.61 2.98
CA LYS A 424 -15.75 -20.40 2.90
C LYS A 424 -14.57 -20.40 3.89
N LYS A 425 -13.78 -21.49 3.91
CA LYS A 425 -12.62 -21.64 4.79
C LYS A 425 -11.40 -20.93 4.20
N GLN A 426 -10.51 -20.43 5.07
CA GLN A 426 -9.18 -19.98 4.63
C GLN A 426 -8.46 -21.09 3.85
N PRO A 427 -7.62 -20.74 2.86
CA PRO A 427 -6.67 -21.70 2.33
C PRO A 427 -5.85 -22.29 3.47
N LYS A 428 -5.49 -23.57 3.36
CA LYS A 428 -4.52 -24.17 4.27
C LYS A 428 -3.21 -23.40 4.16
N GLU A 429 -2.59 -23.14 5.30
CA GLU A 429 -1.30 -22.44 5.36
C GLU A 429 -0.25 -23.16 4.51
N GLY A 430 0.60 -22.37 3.85
CA GLY A 430 1.64 -22.79 2.93
C GLY A 430 1.17 -22.99 1.48
N ILE A 431 -0.13 -23.18 1.22
CA ILE A 431 -0.65 -23.46 -0.13
C ILE A 431 -0.33 -22.31 -1.11
N ILE A 432 -0.44 -21.07 -0.67
CA ILE A 432 -0.17 -19.91 -1.54
C ILE A 432 1.31 -19.87 -1.85
N GLN A 433 2.19 -20.08 -0.86
CA GLN A 433 3.62 -20.10 -1.11
C GLN A 433 4.04 -21.27 -2.00
N GLU A 434 3.46 -22.45 -1.84
CA GLU A 434 3.69 -23.60 -2.73
C GLU A 434 3.29 -23.28 -4.17
N PHE A 435 2.12 -22.68 -4.37
CA PHE A 435 1.67 -22.26 -5.69
C PHE A 435 2.63 -21.24 -6.33
N ILE A 436 3.07 -20.24 -5.57
CA ILE A 436 3.95 -19.18 -6.06
C ILE A 436 5.34 -19.73 -6.38
N GLN A 437 5.85 -20.66 -5.56
CA GLN A 437 7.07 -21.40 -5.86
C GLN A 437 6.98 -22.17 -7.17
N LEU A 438 5.87 -22.88 -7.42
CA LEU A 438 5.66 -23.62 -8.65
C LEU A 438 5.67 -22.69 -9.87
N VAL A 439 4.96 -21.56 -9.79
CA VAL A 439 4.91 -20.55 -10.85
C VAL A 439 6.32 -20.02 -11.14
N GLN A 440 7.06 -19.61 -10.12
CA GLN A 440 8.38 -19.00 -10.31
C GLN A 440 9.47 -20.01 -10.71
N ARG A 441 9.39 -21.28 -10.31
CA ARG A 441 10.30 -22.34 -10.80
C ARG A 441 10.20 -22.48 -12.31
N LYS A 442 8.98 -22.45 -12.85
CA LYS A 442 8.76 -22.47 -14.31
C LYS A 442 9.39 -21.25 -15.00
N GLU A 443 9.29 -20.08 -14.39
CA GLU A 443 9.90 -18.85 -14.92
C GLU A 443 11.42 -18.87 -14.85
N CYS A 444 11.99 -19.35 -13.74
CA CYS A 444 13.42 -19.55 -13.56
C CYS A 444 13.99 -20.47 -14.66
N ASN A 445 13.32 -21.59 -14.94
CA ASN A 445 13.71 -22.50 -16.03
C ASN A 445 13.64 -21.82 -17.41
N ASN A 446 12.61 -21.02 -17.68
CA ASN A 446 12.51 -20.26 -18.93
C ASN A 446 13.60 -19.19 -19.06
N ALA A 447 13.97 -18.54 -17.95
CA ALA A 447 15.04 -17.53 -17.94
C ALA A 447 16.39 -18.16 -18.30
N LEU A 448 16.67 -19.37 -17.81
CA LEU A 448 17.89 -20.13 -18.14
C LEU A 448 18.01 -20.48 -19.61
N LEU A 449 16.95 -21.05 -20.18
CA LEU A 449 16.93 -21.41 -21.60
C LEU A 449 17.22 -20.21 -22.50
N ASN A 450 16.87 -19.00 -22.05
CA ASN A 450 17.16 -17.76 -22.74
C ASN A 450 18.59 -17.22 -22.48
N LEU A 451 19.22 -17.57 -21.36
CA LEU A 451 20.62 -17.22 -21.08
C LEU A 451 21.57 -18.09 -21.89
N ASP A 452 21.31 -19.40 -21.98
CA ASP A 452 22.14 -20.33 -22.76
C ASP A 452 22.18 -19.94 -24.23
N LYS A 453 21.03 -19.57 -24.81
CA LYS A 453 20.95 -19.05 -26.19
C LYS A 453 21.82 -17.81 -26.43
N ARG A 454 21.92 -16.91 -25.45
CA ARG A 454 22.77 -15.70 -25.57
C ARG A 454 24.25 -16.01 -25.43
N ASN A 455 24.61 -16.99 -24.62
CA ASN A 455 26.00 -17.41 -24.48
C ASN A 455 26.49 -18.21 -25.70
N ILE A 456 25.61 -18.96 -26.38
CA ILE A 456 25.94 -19.63 -27.65
C ILE A 456 26.24 -18.59 -28.77
N CYS A 457 25.62 -17.40 -28.73
CA CYS A 457 25.92 -16.32 -29.67
C CYS A 457 27.22 -15.53 -29.39
N LYS A 458 27.95 -15.84 -28.30
CA LYS A 458 29.24 -15.17 -28.03
C LYS A 458 30.40 -15.62 -28.95
N GLY A 459 30.15 -16.59 -29.85
CA GLY A 459 31.07 -16.96 -30.93
C GLY A 459 30.83 -16.25 -32.27
N CYS A 460 29.84 -15.35 -32.38
CA CYS A 460 29.46 -14.72 -33.67
C CYS A 460 29.63 -13.20 -33.70
N TYR A 461 30.37 -12.62 -32.75
CA TYR A 461 30.85 -11.25 -32.83
C TYR A 461 32.34 -11.23 -32.51
N PHE A 462 33.13 -11.54 -33.53
CA PHE A 462 34.47 -11.01 -33.76
C PHE A 462 34.59 -10.68 -35.25
#